data_AF-A0A7J2K7E4-F1
#
_entry.id   AF-A0A7J2K7E4-F1
#
_cell.length_a   1.000
_cell.length_b   1.000
_cell.length_c   1.000
_cell.angle_alpha   90.00
_cell.angle_beta   90.00
_cell.angle_gamma   90.00
#
_symmetry.space_group_name_H-M   'P 1'
#
loop_
_entity.id
_entity.type
_entity.pdbx_description
1 polymer ?
#
loop_
_entity_poly.entity_id
_entity_poly.type
_entity_poly.pdbx_seq_one_letter_code
_entity_poly.pdbx_strand_id
1 'polypeptide(L)'
;MPVKRKSRGRRKGDKGKEGLVQCDNCGAFVPRSKIQRVTRRVSLVRGDLARELREKGAYIAENVVVKNLCISCAIHYGILKVRARKERKAKPFI
;
A
#
# COMPACT_ATOMS: atom_id res chain seq x y z
N MET A 1 19.79 23.98 2.54
CA MET A 1 18.75 23.25 1.75
C MET A 1 17.57 22.87 2.65
N PRO A 2 16.32 23.10 2.23
CA PRO A 2 15.15 22.78 3.04
C PRO A 2 14.88 21.27 3.10
N VAL A 3 14.77 20.71 4.31
CA VAL A 3 14.46 19.29 4.54
C VAL A 3 13.01 19.14 4.99
N LYS A 4 12.14 18.59 4.12
CA LYS A 4 10.71 18.39 4.43
C LYS A 4 10.44 17.22 5.38
N ARG A 5 11.27 16.16 5.36
CA ARG A 5 11.11 14.92 6.16
C ARG A 5 12.47 14.45 6.69
N LYS A 6 12.56 14.05 7.97
CA LYS A 6 13.79 13.48 8.58
C LYS A 6 14.31 12.27 7.79
N SER A 7 13.42 11.42 7.31
CA SER A 7 13.75 10.22 6.53
C SER A 7 14.00 10.46 5.04
N ARG A 8 13.96 11.73 4.57
CA ARG A 8 14.02 12.10 3.13
C ARG A 8 12.97 11.38 2.24
N GLY A 9 11.93 10.80 2.85
CA GLY A 9 10.85 10.10 2.16
C GLY A 9 11.06 8.61 1.90
N ARG A 10 12.09 7.98 2.50
CA ARG A 10 12.38 6.54 2.37
C ARG A 10 12.58 5.88 3.72
N ARG A 11 12.18 4.62 3.87
CA ARG A 11 12.41 3.80 5.07
C ARG A 11 13.63 2.88 4.93
N LYS A 12 14.73 3.42 4.39
CA LYS A 12 15.92 2.63 4.03
C LYS A 12 16.79 2.25 5.24
N GLY A 13 16.79 3.07 6.29
CA GLY A 13 17.70 2.92 7.42
C GLY A 13 19.17 3.08 7.01
N ASP A 14 20.07 2.35 7.67
CA ASP A 14 21.53 2.44 7.48
C ASP A 14 22.04 1.65 6.25
N LYS A 15 21.13 1.12 5.43
CA LYS A 15 21.50 0.30 4.26
C LYS A 15 22.11 1.16 3.14
N GLY A 16 23.18 0.66 2.52
CA GLY A 16 23.87 1.30 1.38
C GLY A 16 23.09 1.26 0.06
N LYS A 17 22.60 0.09 -0.37
CA LYS A 17 21.75 -0.09 -1.56
C LYS A 17 20.56 -0.98 -1.23
N GLU A 18 19.48 -0.84 -1.96
CA GLU A 18 18.34 -1.74 -1.88
C GLU A 18 17.86 -2.12 -3.27
N GLY A 19 17.18 -3.27 -3.37
CA GLY A 19 16.56 -3.72 -4.61
C GLY A 19 15.46 -2.77 -5.10
N LEU A 20 15.30 -2.72 -6.41
CA LEU A 20 14.20 -2.04 -7.08
C LEU A 20 13.04 -3.02 -7.24
N VAL A 21 11.82 -2.51 -7.11
CA VAL A 21 10.57 -3.24 -7.30
C VAL A 21 9.78 -2.52 -8.38
N GLN A 22 9.14 -3.26 -9.26
CA GLN A 22 8.30 -2.71 -10.31
C GLN A 22 6.95 -2.28 -9.73
N CYS A 23 6.43 -1.14 -10.19
CA CYS A 23 5.06 -0.72 -9.88
C CYS A 23 4.07 -1.47 -10.79
N ASP A 24 3.03 -2.07 -10.19
CA ASP A 24 2.05 -2.88 -10.94
C ASP A 24 1.24 -2.05 -11.95
N ASN A 25 1.06 -0.76 -11.68
CA ASN A 25 0.23 0.12 -12.51
C ASN A 25 0.97 0.83 -13.64
N CYS A 26 2.12 1.44 -13.36
CA CYS A 26 2.88 2.21 -14.36
C CYS A 26 4.15 1.52 -14.85
N GLY A 27 4.51 0.35 -14.30
CA GLY A 27 5.70 -0.40 -14.68
C GLY A 27 7.03 0.21 -14.25
N ALA A 28 7.04 1.37 -13.59
CA ALA A 28 8.27 2.04 -13.18
C ALA A 28 9.02 1.28 -12.08
N PHE A 29 10.35 1.24 -12.18
CA PHE A 29 11.22 0.70 -11.14
C PHE A 29 11.39 1.68 -9.98
N VAL A 30 10.97 1.27 -8.78
CA VAL A 30 11.02 2.10 -7.57
C VAL A 30 11.77 1.35 -6.47
N PRO A 31 12.61 2.01 -5.67
CA PRO A 31 13.27 1.35 -4.54
C PRO A 31 12.27 0.78 -3.53
N ARG A 32 12.56 -0.40 -2.98
CA ARG A 32 11.67 -1.12 -2.06
C ARG A 32 11.25 -0.29 -0.84
N SER A 33 12.12 0.55 -0.26
CA SER A 33 11.77 1.39 0.88
C SER A 33 10.86 2.58 0.56
N LYS A 34 10.63 2.86 -0.74
CA LYS A 34 9.82 3.99 -1.23
C LYS A 34 8.45 3.53 -1.75
N ILE A 35 8.29 2.26 -2.10
CA ILE A 35 7.07 1.73 -2.69
C ILE A 35 5.93 1.65 -1.66
N GLN A 36 4.71 1.91 -2.09
CA GLN A 36 3.53 1.72 -1.26
C GLN A 36 2.98 0.32 -1.53
N ARG A 37 3.16 -0.57 -0.56
CA ARG A 37 2.55 -1.90 -0.58
C ARG A 37 1.14 -1.83 -0.02
N VAL A 38 0.17 -2.32 -0.76
CA VAL A 38 -1.24 -2.39 -0.37
C VAL A 38 -1.67 -3.84 -0.44
N THR A 39 -1.99 -4.41 0.71
CA THR A 39 -2.49 -5.77 0.81
C THR A 39 -4.01 -5.73 0.97
N ARG A 40 -4.73 -6.45 0.12
CA ARG A 40 -6.19 -6.56 0.20
C ARG A 40 -6.59 -8.04 0.10
N ARG A 41 -7.59 -8.43 0.89
CA ARG A 41 -8.27 -9.71 0.72
C ARG A 41 -9.35 -9.54 -0.33
N VAL A 42 -9.35 -10.42 -1.33
CA VAL A 42 -10.31 -10.41 -2.43
C VAL A 42 -11.08 -11.72 -2.38
N SER A 43 -12.39 -11.61 -2.21
CA SER A 43 -13.34 -12.71 -2.36
C SER A 43 -13.75 -12.85 -3.82
N LEU A 44 -14.07 -14.07 -4.24
CA LEU A 44 -14.60 -14.35 -5.58
C LEU A 44 -16.00 -13.74 -5.80
N VAL A 45 -16.77 -13.61 -4.71
CA VAL A 45 -18.14 -13.15 -4.72
C VAL A 45 -18.24 -11.81 -3.99
N ARG A 46 -19.23 -10.98 -4.36
CA ARG A 46 -19.56 -9.74 -3.65
C ARG A 46 -19.86 -10.03 -2.17
N GLY A 47 -19.55 -9.09 -1.28
CA GLY A 47 -19.64 -9.26 0.17
C GLY A 47 -21.01 -9.73 0.69
N ASP A 48 -22.10 -9.22 0.13
CA ASP A 48 -23.46 -9.57 0.59
C ASP A 48 -23.79 -11.03 0.28
N LEU A 49 -23.57 -11.45 -0.96
CA LEU A 49 -23.75 -12.84 -1.40
C LEU A 49 -22.79 -13.78 -0.68
N ALA A 50 -21.56 -13.34 -0.43
CA ALA A 50 -20.60 -14.12 0.34
C ALA A 50 -21.07 -14.33 1.80
N ARG A 51 -21.86 -13.42 2.37
CA ARG A 51 -22.46 -13.60 3.69
C ARG A 51 -23.59 -14.62 3.65
N GLU A 52 -24.53 -14.48 2.72
CA GLU A 52 -25.66 -15.42 2.56
C GLU A 52 -25.19 -16.85 2.26
N LEU A 53 -24.18 -17.00 1.40
CA LEU A 53 -23.61 -18.30 1.08
C LEU A 53 -22.90 -18.94 2.28
N ARG A 54 -22.21 -18.14 3.11
CA ARG A 54 -21.60 -18.64 4.34
C ARG A 54 -22.65 -19.04 5.38
N GLU A 55 -23.76 -18.30 5.48
CA GLU A 55 -24.89 -18.69 6.34
C GLU A 55 -25.50 -20.03 5.91
N LYS A 56 -25.53 -20.30 4.60
CA LYS A 56 -25.92 -21.60 4.02
C LYS A 56 -24.85 -22.70 4.14
N GLY A 57 -23.70 -22.41 4.77
CA GLY A 57 -22.63 -23.37 5.01
C GLY A 57 -21.58 -23.48 3.89
N ALA A 58 -21.61 -22.63 2.88
CA ALA A 58 -20.60 -22.65 1.82
C ALA A 58 -19.27 -22.05 2.29
N TYR A 59 -18.18 -22.77 2.06
CA TYR A 59 -16.83 -22.27 2.31
C TYR A 59 -16.32 -21.45 1.13
N ILE A 60 -16.02 -20.17 1.36
CA ILE A 60 -15.48 -19.26 0.35
C ILE A 60 -14.06 -18.87 0.73
N ALA A 61 -13.08 -19.32 -0.07
CA ALA A 61 -11.69 -18.94 0.10
C ALA A 61 -11.46 -17.48 -0.34
N GLU A 62 -10.76 -16.72 0.49
CA GLU A 62 -10.34 -15.35 0.20
C GLU A 62 -8.86 -15.31 -0.18
N ASN A 63 -8.54 -14.73 -1.33
CA ASN A 63 -7.16 -14.60 -1.77
C ASN A 63 -6.55 -13.29 -1.26
N VAL A 64 -5.32 -13.36 -0.74
CA VAL A 64 -4.57 -12.17 -0.33
C VAL A 64 -3.81 -11.64 -1.54
N VAL A 65 -4.28 -10.53 -2.11
CA VAL A 65 -3.62 -9.84 -3.21
C VAL A 65 -2.75 -8.71 -2.66
N VAL A 66 -1.49 -8.70 -3.04
CA VAL A 66 -0.54 -7.64 -2.70
C VAL A 66 -0.27 -6.81 -3.94
N LYS A 67 -0.58 -5.51 -3.88
CA LYS A 67 -0.23 -4.55 -4.93
C LYS A 67 0.90 -3.64 -4.49
N ASN A 68 1.88 -3.44 -5.36
CA ASN A 68 3.04 -2.59 -5.22
C ASN A 68 2.88 -1.36 -6.10
N LEU A 69 2.65 -0.19 -5.49
CA LEU A 69 2.38 1.05 -6.20
C LEU A 69 3.49 2.08 -5.97
N CYS A 70 3.85 2.79 -7.04
CA CYS A 70 4.66 4.00 -6.92
C CYS A 70 3.86 5.12 -6.23
N ILE A 71 4.57 6.12 -5.67
CA ILE A 71 3.91 7.21 -4.92
C ILE A 71 2.94 8.00 -5.81
N SER A 72 3.24 8.18 -7.10
CA SER A 72 2.37 8.92 -8.02
C SER A 72 1.05 8.18 -8.25
N CYS A 73 1.11 6.90 -8.61
CA CYS A 73 -0.09 6.06 -8.76
C CYS A 73 -0.86 5.97 -7.43
N ALA A 74 -0.18 5.82 -6.30
CA ALA A 74 -0.85 5.74 -5.00
C ALA A 74 -1.61 7.03 -4.64
N ILE A 75 -1.12 8.21 -5.05
CA ILE A 75 -1.83 9.48 -4.88
C ILE A 75 -3.00 9.58 -5.87
N HIS A 76 -2.77 9.21 -7.13
CA HIS A 76 -3.81 9.27 -8.17
C HIS A 76 -5.02 8.39 -7.82
N TYR A 77 -4.81 7.17 -7.34
CA TYR A 77 -5.88 6.26 -6.89
C TYR A 77 -6.40 6.56 -5.47
N GLY A 78 -5.97 7.64 -4.83
CA GLY A 78 -6.46 8.06 -3.53
C GLY A 78 -6.04 7.19 -2.35
N ILE A 79 -5.08 6.28 -2.53
CA ILE A 79 -4.54 5.42 -1.47
C ILE A 79 -3.69 6.24 -0.49
N LEU A 80 -2.93 7.21 -1.01
CA LEU A 80 -2.17 8.16 -0.21
C LEU A 80 -2.71 9.58 -0.42
N LYS A 81 -2.97 10.28 0.69
CA LYS A 81 -3.40 11.69 0.68
C LYS A 81 -2.28 12.63 1.12
N VAL A 82 -2.31 13.85 0.59
CA VAL A 82 -1.42 14.93 1.04
C VAL A 82 -1.87 15.38 2.43
N ARG A 83 -0.93 15.43 3.38
CA ARG A 83 -1.19 15.77 4.79
C ARG A 83 -0.54 17.08 5.21
N ALA A 84 -1.13 17.73 6.22
CA ALA A 84 -0.60 18.93 6.86
C ALA A 84 0.77 18.65 7.55
N ARG A 85 1.54 19.71 7.85
CA ARG A 85 2.91 19.57 8.39
C ARG A 85 2.95 18.78 9.70
N LYS A 86 1.99 19.02 10.61
CA LYS A 86 1.90 18.37 11.93
C LYS A 86 1.53 16.89 11.80
N GLU A 87 0.53 16.57 10.98
CA GLU A 87 0.03 15.21 10.76
C GLU A 87 1.00 14.25 10.07
N ARG A 88 2.01 14.76 9.35
CA ARG A 88 3.02 13.92 8.68
C ARG A 88 3.84 13.08 9.64
N LYS A 89 3.99 13.51 10.90
CA LYS A 89 4.78 12.82 11.94
C LYS A 89 3.94 11.82 12.72
N ALA A 90 2.62 11.98 12.74
CA ALA A 90 1.73 11.04 13.42
C ALA A 90 1.87 9.66 12.75
N LYS A 91 2.30 8.69 13.54
CA LYS A 91 2.10 7.27 13.22
C LYS A 91 0.68 6.97 13.71
N PRO A 92 -0.29 6.64 12.84
CA PRO A 92 -1.49 5.99 13.33
C PRO A 92 -1.03 4.72 14.07
N PHE A 93 -1.47 4.57 15.31
CA PHE A 93 -1.27 3.37 16.11
C PHE A 93 -2.16 2.28 15.52
N ILE A 94 -1.66 1.58 14.50
CA ILE A 94 -2.16 0.30 13.99
C ILE A 94 -0.93 -0.52 13.60
#